data_AF-A0A534Q2C4-F1
#
_entry.id   AF-A0A534Q2C4-F1
#
_cell.length_a   1.000
_cell.length_b   1.000
_cell.length_c   1.000
_cell.angle_alpha   90.00
_cell.angle_beta   90.00
_cell.angle_gamma   90.00
#
_symmetry.space_group_name_H-M   'P 1'
#
loop_
_entity.id
_entity.type
_entity.pdbx_description
1 polymer ?
#
loop_
_entity_poly.entity_id
_entity_poly.type
_entity_poly.pdbx_seq_one_letter_code
_entity_poly.pdbx_strand_id
1 'polypeptide(L)'
;MQQSAPAPPSRLPVGTPEHFRWLRGIVSTVLVLNLLDALFTLVWVRFGFAREENLMIDRLVEHHAVAFLAVKLGLVGMGSWLLWQRRDHATAVVAIFTAFLAYYLVLLYHVQYAATLVRSLFEN
;
A
#
# COMPACT_ATOMS: atom_id res chain seq x y z
N MET A 1 32.32 40.76 -25.16
CA MET A 1 32.49 39.64 -24.21
C MET A 1 31.15 38.93 -24.07
N GLN A 2 30.96 37.81 -24.76
CA GLN A 2 29.74 37.00 -24.64
C GLN A 2 29.83 36.17 -23.36
N GLN A 3 29.01 36.49 -22.35
CA GLN A 3 28.85 35.64 -21.17
C GLN A 3 28.10 34.38 -21.60
N SER A 4 28.81 33.25 -21.59
CA SER A 4 28.22 31.92 -21.74
C SER A 4 27.29 31.67 -20.55
N ALA A 5 26.00 31.42 -20.83
CA ALA A 5 25.03 31.06 -19.81
C ALA A 5 25.49 29.78 -19.06
N PRO A 6 25.29 29.70 -17.73
CA PRO A 6 25.66 28.52 -16.95
C PRO A 6 24.90 27.29 -17.47
N ALA A 7 25.62 26.19 -17.67
CA ALA A 7 25.03 24.92 -18.07
C ALA A 7 23.94 24.51 -17.06
N PRO A 8 22.77 24.03 -17.51
CA PRO A 8 21.73 23.57 -16.59
C PRO A 8 22.27 22.47 -15.67
N PRO A 9 21.87 22.44 -14.39
CA PRO A 9 22.35 21.44 -13.45
C PRO A 9 22.05 20.04 -14.01
N SER A 10 23.08 19.19 -14.05
CA SER A 10 22.96 17.80 -14.46
C SER A 10 21.94 17.12 -13.55
N ARG A 11 20.80 16.71 -14.11
CA ARG A 11 19.84 15.88 -13.38
C ARG A 11 20.56 14.57 -13.07
N LEU A 12 20.99 14.39 -11.83
CA LEU A 12 21.59 13.14 -11.38
C LEU A 12 20.59 12.02 -11.65
N PRO A 13 20.94 11.00 -12.44
CA PRO A 13 20.02 9.92 -12.76
C PRO A 13 19.60 9.21 -11.47
N VAL A 14 18.29 9.14 -11.22
CA VAL A 14 17.74 8.47 -10.03
C VAL A 14 17.76 6.96 -10.28
N GLY A 15 18.79 6.30 -9.75
CA GLY A 15 18.87 4.84 -9.68
C GLY A 15 19.60 4.16 -10.84
N THR A 16 19.96 2.90 -10.60
CA THR A 16 20.59 2.00 -11.57
C THR A 16 19.55 0.97 -12.06
N PRO A 17 19.82 0.23 -13.15
CA PRO A 17 18.96 -0.87 -13.59
C PRO A 17 18.68 -1.90 -12.48
N GLU A 18 19.67 -2.15 -11.62
CA GLU A 18 19.50 -3.02 -10.46
C GLU A 18 18.54 -2.42 -9.42
N HIS A 19 18.65 -1.13 -9.11
CA HIS A 19 17.71 -0.45 -8.20
C HIS A 19 16.27 -0.54 -8.71
N PHE A 20 16.04 -0.42 -10.03
CA PHE A 20 14.70 -0.57 -10.59
C PHE A 20 14.16 -2.00 -10.51
N ARG A 21 15.02 -3.02 -10.55
CA ARG A 21 14.60 -4.41 -10.32
C ARG A 21 14.12 -4.60 -8.88
N TRP A 22 14.86 -4.09 -7.91
CA TRP A 22 14.45 -4.08 -6.49
C TRP A 22 13.15 -3.30 -6.28
N LEU A 23 13.05 -2.10 -6.86
CA LEU A 23 11.86 -1.27 -6.77
C LEU A 23 10.62 -1.96 -7.34
N ARG A 24 10.78 -2.74 -8.43
CA ARG A 24 9.69 -3.56 -8.97
C ARG A 24 9.21 -4.58 -7.95
N GLY A 25 10.15 -5.25 -7.28
CA GLY A 25 9.84 -6.18 -6.19
C GLY A 25 9.03 -5.51 -5.09
N ILE A 26 9.43 -4.31 -4.67
CA ILE A 26 8.72 -3.53 -3.64
C ILE A 26 7.30 -3.19 -4.09
N VAL A 27 7.10 -2.71 -5.32
CA VAL A 27 5.77 -2.42 -5.85
C VAL A 27 4.90 -3.68 -5.91
N SER A 28 5.45 -4.80 -6.37
CA SER A 28 4.74 -6.09 -6.33
C SER A 28 4.33 -6.46 -4.90
N THR A 29 5.23 -6.27 -3.93
CA THR A 29 4.92 -6.52 -2.52
C THR A 29 3.83 -5.59 -2.00
N VAL A 30 3.82 -4.30 -2.36
CA VAL A 30 2.72 -3.37 -2.02
C VAL A 30 1.37 -3.92 -2.48
N LEU A 31 1.29 -4.43 -3.71
CA LEU A 31 0.05 -4.99 -4.24
C LEU A 31 -0.39 -6.24 -3.48
N VAL A 32 0.54 -7.12 -3.12
CA VAL A 32 0.26 -8.31 -2.30
C VAL A 32 -0.20 -7.90 -0.90
N LEU A 33 0.48 -6.96 -0.26
CA LEU A 33 0.11 -6.48 1.07
C LEU A 33 -1.28 -5.83 1.05
N ASN A 34 -1.61 -5.05 0.02
CA ASN A 34 -2.93 -4.46 -0.15
C ASN A 34 -4.03 -5.52 -0.33
N LEU A 35 -3.74 -6.60 -1.05
CA LEU A 35 -4.67 -7.73 -1.17
C LEU A 35 -4.89 -8.39 0.20
N LEU A 36 -3.82 -8.67 0.95
CA LEU A 36 -3.93 -9.25 2.29
C LEU A 36 -4.71 -8.35 3.25
N ASP A 37 -4.44 -7.05 3.24
CA ASP A 37 -5.18 -6.04 4.00
C ASP A 37 -6.69 -6.07 3.66
N ALA A 38 -7.05 -6.10 2.37
CA ALA A 38 -8.45 -6.21 1.96
C ALA A 38 -9.11 -7.52 2.44
N LEU A 39 -8.41 -8.65 2.34
CA LEU A 39 -8.91 -9.94 2.80
C LEU A 39 -9.09 -9.98 4.31
N PHE A 40 -8.12 -9.49 5.08
CA PHE A 40 -8.22 -9.42 6.52
C PHE A 40 -9.35 -8.51 6.96
N THR A 41 -9.48 -7.31 6.37
CA THR A 41 -10.61 -6.41 6.63
C THR A 41 -11.94 -7.13 6.44
N LEU A 42 -12.12 -7.86 5.34
CA LEU A 42 -13.34 -8.62 5.08
C LEU A 42 -13.60 -9.72 6.10
N VAL A 43 -12.57 -10.46 6.50
CA VAL A 43 -12.68 -11.49 7.53
C VAL A 43 -13.11 -10.85 8.85
N TRP A 44 -12.44 -9.79 9.30
CA TRP A 44 -12.74 -9.15 10.58
C TRP A 44 -14.15 -8.57 10.65
N VAL A 45 -14.62 -7.92 9.59
CA VAL A 45 -15.98 -7.37 9.51
C VAL A 45 -17.01 -8.51 9.44
N ARG A 46 -16.80 -9.52 8.58
CA ARG A 46 -17.79 -10.60 8.39
C ARG A 46 -17.99 -11.46 9.63
N PHE A 47 -16.96 -11.67 10.43
CA PHE A 47 -17.07 -12.40 11.69
C PHE A 47 -17.47 -11.51 12.88
N GLY A 48 -17.69 -10.21 12.65
CA GLY A 48 -18.18 -9.27 13.66
C GLY A 48 -17.19 -8.99 14.79
N PHE A 49 -15.91 -9.32 14.61
CA PHE A 49 -14.87 -9.11 15.63
C PHE A 49 -14.48 -7.63 15.76
N ALA A 50 -14.59 -6.87 14.66
CA ALA A 50 -14.42 -5.42 14.67
C ALA A 50 -15.78 -4.74 14.49
N ARG A 51 -16.23 -3.96 15.49
CA ARG A 51 -17.24 -2.90 15.26
C ARG A 51 -16.50 -1.71 14.68
N GLU A 52 -16.69 -1.42 13.40
CA GLU A 52 -16.11 -0.22 12.80
C GLU A 52 -16.83 1.04 13.32
N GLU A 53 -16.07 2.02 13.82
CA GLU A 53 -16.64 3.35 14.15
C GLU A 53 -17.00 4.17 12.90
N ASN A 54 -16.56 3.74 11.72
CA ASN A 54 -16.82 4.40 10.44
C ASN A 54 -18.01 3.75 9.72
N LEU A 55 -19.22 4.25 10.03
CA LEU A 55 -20.51 3.78 9.50
C LEU A 55 -20.58 3.64 7.96
N MET A 56 -19.71 4.34 7.22
CA MET A 56 -19.70 4.32 5.76
C MET A 56 -18.95 3.12 5.18
N ILE A 57 -17.85 2.69 5.82
CA ILE A 57 -17.09 1.49 5.40
C ILE A 57 -17.84 0.23 5.84
N ASP A 58 -18.39 0.25 7.05
CA ASP A 58 -19.17 -0.85 7.63
C ASP A 58 -20.27 -1.32 6.67
N ARG A 59 -21.12 -0.41 6.18
CA ARG A 59 -22.18 -0.74 5.21
C ARG A 59 -21.65 -1.25 3.88
N LEU A 60 -20.55 -0.68 3.39
CA LEU A 60 -19.99 -1.06 2.08
C LEU A 60 -19.33 -2.44 2.14
N VAL A 61 -18.64 -2.76 3.23
CA VAL A 61 -18.01 -4.06 3.46
C VAL A 61 -19.05 -5.13 3.75
N GLU A 62 -20.07 -4.84 4.57
CA GLU A 62 -21.13 -5.78 4.91
C GLU A 62 -22.04 -6.14 3.72
N HIS A 63 -22.45 -5.15 2.92
CA HIS A 63 -23.42 -5.38 1.84
C HIS A 63 -22.77 -5.63 0.48
N HIS A 64 -21.55 -5.14 0.26
CA HIS A 64 -20.90 -5.12 -1.07
C HIS A 64 -19.40 -5.47 -1.01
N ALA A 65 -19.05 -6.60 -0.39
CA ALA A 65 -17.68 -7.12 -0.31
C ALA A 65 -16.89 -7.04 -1.64
N VAL A 66 -17.50 -7.46 -2.76
CA VAL A 66 -16.85 -7.42 -4.08
C VAL A 66 -16.55 -6.00 -4.53
N ALA A 67 -17.47 -5.05 -4.30
CA ALA A 67 -17.25 -3.65 -4.65
C ALA A 67 -16.13 -3.03 -3.79
N PHE A 68 -16.08 -3.36 -2.49
CA PHE A 68 -14.99 -2.94 -1.62
C PHE A 68 -13.63 -3.43 -2.12
N LEU A 69 -13.49 -4.73 -2.41
CA LEU A 69 -12.28 -5.30 -3.01
C LEU A 69 -11.92 -4.59 -4.32
N ALA A 70 -12.87 -4.46 -5.23
CA ALA A 70 -12.63 -3.87 -6.55
C ALA A 70 -12.13 -2.42 -6.45
N VAL A 71 -12.76 -1.60 -5.61
CA VAL A 71 -12.36 -0.21 -5.41
C VAL A 71 -10.98 -0.13 -4.76
N LYS A 72 -10.74 -0.90 -3.68
CA LYS A 72 -9.47 -0.87 -2.94
C LYS A 72 -8.30 -1.37 -3.80
N LEU A 73 -8.47 -2.49 -4.50
CA LEU A 73 -7.46 -3.02 -5.42
C LEU A 73 -7.26 -2.10 -6.62
N GLY A 74 -8.34 -1.53 -7.17
CA GLY A 74 -8.28 -0.62 -8.31
C GLY A 74 -7.51 0.66 -7.99
N LEU A 75 -7.81 1.30 -6.86
CA LEU A 75 -7.17 2.55 -6.45
C LEU A 75 -5.66 2.36 -6.21
N VAL A 76 -5.29 1.29 -5.51
CA VAL A 76 -3.89 1.02 -5.14
C VAL A 76 -3.10 0.49 -6.33
N GLY A 77 -3.72 -0.33 -7.18
CA GLY A 77 -3.15 -0.77 -8.44
C GLY A 77 -2.86 0.40 -9.37
N MET A 78 -3.83 1.30 -9.54
CA MET A 78 -3.67 2.52 -10.35
C MET A 78 -2.61 3.46 -9.77
N GLY A 79 -2.63 3.70 -8.45
CA GLY A 79 -1.60 4.50 -7.77
C GLY A 79 -0.20 3.92 -7.94
N SER A 80 -0.06 2.61 -7.74
CA SER A 80 1.20 1.88 -7.92
C SER A 80 1.70 1.95 -9.38
N TRP A 81 0.79 1.82 -10.35
CA TRP A 81 1.11 1.97 -11.77
C TRP A 81 1.59 3.39 -12.12
N LEU A 82 0.91 4.42 -11.60
CA LEU A 82 1.30 5.83 -11.80
C LEU A 82 2.68 6.13 -11.20
N LEU A 83 2.94 5.66 -9.98
CA LEU A 83 4.25 5.80 -9.34
C LEU A 83 5.34 5.06 -10.11
N TRP A 84 5.04 3.87 -10.64
CA TRP A 84 5.98 3.12 -11.47
C TRP A 84 6.32 3.82 -12.80
N GLN A 85 5.36 4.51 -13.42
CA GLN A 85 5.63 5.32 -14.61
C GLN A 85 6.58 6.48 -14.32
N ARG A 86 6.49 7.07 -13.12
CA ARG A 86 7.29 8.22 -12.68
C ARG A 86 8.49 7.85 -11.81
N ARG A 87 8.94 6.59 -11.86
CA ARG A 87 10.04 6.06 -11.02
C ARG A 87 11.39 6.73 -11.23
N ASP A 88 11.54 7.49 -12.30
CA ASP A 88 12.68 8.35 -12.61
C ASP A 88 12.73 9.62 -11.73
N HIS A 89 11.63 9.94 -11.03
CA HIS A 89 11.58 11.01 -10.04
C HIS A 89 11.79 10.47 -8.63
N ALA A 90 12.68 11.12 -7.87
CA ALA A 90 12.97 10.74 -6.47
C ALA A 90 11.72 10.73 -5.58
N THR A 91 10.78 11.66 -5.81
CA THR A 91 9.51 11.73 -5.06
C THR A 91 8.64 10.49 -5.28
N ALA A 92 8.62 9.92 -6.48
CA ALA A 92 7.87 8.69 -6.76
C ALA A 92 8.50 7.49 -6.05
N VAL A 93 9.83 7.41 -6.02
CA VAL A 93 10.56 6.37 -5.28
C VAL A 93 10.24 6.46 -3.79
N VAL A 94 10.34 7.66 -3.20
CA VAL A 94 9.97 7.89 -1.79
C VAL A 94 8.52 7.47 -1.54
N ALA A 95 7.58 7.87 -2.40
CA ALA A 95 6.17 7.50 -2.26
C ALA A 95 5.95 5.97 -2.33
N ILE A 96 6.69 5.24 -3.18
CA ILE A 96 6.63 3.77 -3.23
C ILE A 96 7.08 3.16 -1.88
N PHE A 97 8.19 3.65 -1.32
CA PHE A 97 8.67 3.19 -0.02
C PHE A 97 7.70 3.53 1.11
N THR A 98 7.11 4.73 1.09
CA THR A 98 6.08 5.14 2.05
C THR A 98 4.85 4.24 1.95
N ALA A 99 4.38 3.95 0.74
CA ALA A 99 3.25 3.04 0.53
C ALA A 99 3.56 1.63 1.06
N PHE A 100 4.75 1.10 0.76
CA PHE A 100 5.21 -0.18 1.29
C PHE A 100 5.20 -0.20 2.82
N LEU A 101 5.78 0.84 3.46
CA LEU A 101 5.82 0.93 4.91
C LEU A 101 4.41 0.99 5.52
N ALA A 102 3.51 1.79 4.94
CA ALA A 102 2.14 1.90 5.40
C ALA A 102 1.41 0.54 5.36
N TYR A 103 1.48 -0.16 4.23
CA TYR A 103 0.86 -1.48 4.09
C TYR A 103 1.49 -2.54 4.99
N TYR A 104 2.80 -2.47 5.20
CA TYR A 104 3.49 -3.36 6.13
C TYR A 104 3.00 -3.16 7.57
N LEU A 105 2.84 -1.90 8.00
CA LEU A 105 2.30 -1.58 9.33
C LEU A 105 0.84 -2.04 9.51
N VAL A 106 0.00 -1.88 8.48
CA VAL A 106 -1.38 -2.39 8.49
C VAL A 106 -1.40 -3.92 8.60
N LEU A 107 -0.52 -4.62 7.89
CA LEU A 107 -0.39 -6.07 8.04
C LEU A 107 -0.02 -6.47 9.47
N LEU A 108 0.97 -5.80 10.08
CA LEU A 108 1.35 -6.06 11.47
C LEU A 108 0.18 -5.84 12.43
N TYR A 109 -0.62 -4.80 12.19
CA TYR A 109 -1.82 -4.55 12.98
C TYR A 109 -2.83 -5.71 12.89
N HIS A 110 -3.10 -6.23 11.68
CA HIS A 110 -3.97 -7.40 11.52
C HIS A 110 -3.42 -8.65 12.21
N VAL A 111 -2.11 -8.91 12.11
CA VAL A 111 -1.47 -10.05 12.76
C VAL A 111 -1.56 -9.93 14.28
N GLN A 112 -1.29 -8.74 14.82
CA GLN A 112 -1.41 -8.49 16.26
C GLN A 112 -2.85 -8.70 16.74
N TYR A 113 -3.83 -8.16 16.02
CA TYR A 113 -5.24 -8.33 16.33
C TYR A 113 -5.66 -9.81 16.30
N ALA A 114 -5.25 -10.55 15.28
CA ALA A 114 -5.47 -12.00 15.17
C ALA A 114 -4.86 -12.75 16.36
N ALA A 115 -3.62 -12.43 16.72
CA ALA A 115 -2.93 -13.05 17.85
C ALA A 115 -3.66 -12.79 19.18
N THR A 116 -4.14 -11.56 19.41
CA THR A 116 -4.92 -11.23 20.61
C THR A 116 -6.25 -11.98 20.67
N LEU A 117 -6.93 -12.13 19.53
CA LEU A 117 -8.20 -12.86 19.45
C LEU A 117 -7.99 -14.34 19.74
N VAL A 118 -7.01 -14.97 19.09
CA VAL A 118 -6.66 -16.38 19.31
C VAL A 118 -6.32 -16.62 20.79
N ARG A 119 -5.52 -15.74 21.40
CA ARG A 119 -5.21 -15.84 22.84
C ARG A 119 -6.47 -15.77 23.71
N SER A 120 -7.39 -14.84 23.43
CA SER A 120 -8.63 -14.71 24.21
C SER A 120 -9.55 -15.93 24.12
N LEU A 121 -9.48 -16.71 23.03
CA LEU A 121 -10.25 -17.93 22.86
C LEU A 121 -9.67 -19.12 23.65
N PHE A 122 -8.37 -19.11 23.96
CA PHE A 122 -7.72 -20.16 24.76
C PHE A 122 -7.74 -19.87 26.27
N GLU A 123 -7.95 -18.61 26.67
CA GLU A 123 -8.04 -18.20 28.08
C GLU A 123 -9.48 -18.28 28.64
N ASN A 124 -10.47 -18.62 27.82
CA ASN A 124 -11.88 -18.89 28.20
C ASN A 124 -12.19 -20.40 28.14
#